data_AF-A0A932LBP4-F1
#
_entry.id   AF-A0A932LBP4-F1
#
_cell.length_a   1.000
_cell.length_b   1.000
_cell.length_c   1.000
_cell.angle_alpha   90.00
_cell.angle_beta   90.00
_cell.angle_gamma   90.00
#
_symmetry.space_group_name_H-M   'P 1'
#
loop_
_entity.id
_entity.type
_entity.pdbx_description
1 polymer ?
#
loop_
_entity_poly.entity_id
_entity_poly.type
_entity_poly.pdbx_seq_one_letter_code
_entity_poly.pdbx_strand_id
1 'polypeptide(L)' 'MENTNRENVLRIRLTERERRTLDETAKTVTLETSTWARMELLKLAKRTARQLQKA' A
#
# COMPACT_ATOMS: atom_id res chain seq x y z
N MET A 1 21.37 17.54 -8.48
CA MET A 1 20.82 16.20 -8.18
C MET A 1 19.32 16.30 -8.42
N GLU A 2 18.83 15.80 -9.55
CA GLU A 2 17.40 15.74 -9.80
C GLU A 2 16.78 14.73 -8.84
N ASN A 3 16.06 15.23 -7.85
CA ASN A 3 15.19 14.39 -7.04
C ASN A 3 13.92 14.15 -7.86
N THR A 4 14.00 13.28 -8.87
CA THR A 4 12.82 12.84 -9.62
C THR A 4 11.98 11.99 -8.67
N ASN A 5 11.10 12.64 -7.92
CA ASN A 5 9.96 12.01 -7.26
C ASN A 5 9.10 11.41 -8.38
N ARG A 6 9.43 10.18 -8.79
CA ARG A 6 8.65 9.44 -9.76
C ARG A 6 7.31 9.10 -9.12
N GLU A 7 6.30 9.88 -9.43
CA GLU A 7 4.93 9.60 -9.02
C GLU A 7 4.41 8.40 -9.81
N ASN A 8 4.11 7.31 -9.11
CA ASN A 8 3.45 6.15 -9.68
C ASN A 8 2.05 6.05 -9.07
N VAL A 9 1.02 6.06 -9.91
CA VAL A 9 -0.37 5.95 -9.46
C VAL A 9 -0.84 4.51 -9.63
N LEU A 10 -1.25 3.88 -8.54
CA LEU A 10 -1.89 2.56 -8.55
C LEU A 10 -3.41 2.75 -8.50
N ARG A 11 -4.11 2.29 -9.53
CA ARG A 11 -5.57 2.25 -9.55
C ARG A 11 -6.04 0.83 -9.26
N ILE A 12 -6.84 0.66 -8.22
CA ILE A 12 -7.42 -0.61 -7.81
C ILE A 12 -8.93 -0.46 -7.89
N ARG A 13 -9.60 -1.43 -8.51
CA ARG A 13 -11.07 -1.50 -8.47
C ARG A 13 -11.48 -2.17 -7.18
N LEU A 14 -12.37 -1.52 -6.44
CA LEU A 14 -12.88 -1.99 -5.17
C LEU A 14 -14.40 -2.02 -5.25
N THR A 15 -14.99 -3.05 -4.65
CA THR A 15 -16.38 -2.99 -4.22
C THR A 15 -16.53 -1.99 -3.07
N GLU A 16 -17.77 -1.56 -2.83
CA GLU A 16 -18.06 -0.66 -1.71
C GLU A 16 -17.74 -1.29 -0.34
N ARG A 17 -17.85 -2.62 -0.22
CA ARG A 17 -17.48 -3.34 0.99
C ARG A 17 -15.97 -3.28 1.22
N GLU A 18 -15.17 -3.58 0.20
CA GLU A 18 -13.71 -3.53 0.30
C GLU A 18 -13.23 -2.11 0.60
N ARG A 19 -13.79 -1.10 -0.07
CA ARG A 19 -13.48 0.32 0.20
C ARG A 19 -13.69 0.66 1.68
N ARG A 20 -14.85 0.31 2.24
CA ARG A 20 -15.14 0.54 3.67
C ARG A 20 -14.14 -0.16 4.59
N THR A 21 -13.80 -1.41 4.28
CA THR A 21 -12.80 -2.15 5.06
C THR A 21 -11.43 -1.45 5.05
N LEU A 22 -10.97 -0.93 3.91
CA LEU A 22 -9.71 -0.18 3.85
C LEU A 22 -9.78 1.12 4.65
N ASP A 23 -10.88 1.87 4.52
CA ASP A 23 -11.07 3.15 5.22
C ASP A 23 -11.15 2.95 6.75
N GLU A 24 -11.88 1.94 7.21
CA GLU A 24 -11.97 1.60 8.64
C GLU A 24 -10.62 1.15 9.19
N THR A 25 -9.88 0.31 8.45
CA THR A 25 -8.57 -0.17 8.88
C THR A 25 -7.53 0.97 8.93
N ALA A 26 -7.57 1.89 7.98
CA ALA A 26 -6.68 3.05 8.00
C ALA A 26 -6.98 3.97 9.20
N LYS A 27 -8.27 4.13 9.55
CA LYS A 27 -8.70 4.91 10.73
C LYS A 27 -8.23 4.32 12.06
N THR A 28 -8.19 2.99 12.22
CA THR A 28 -7.75 2.36 13.48
C THR A 28 -6.28 2.67 13.79
N VAL A 29 -5.48 3.01 12.78
CA VAL A 29 -4.08 3.43 12.91
C VAL A 29 -3.87 4.92 12.63
N THR A 30 -4.94 5.72 12.60
CA THR A 30 -4.90 7.18 12.39
C THR A 30 -4.19 7.63 11.12
N LEU A 31 -4.35 6.87 10.02
CA LEU A 31 -3.76 7.19 8.72
C LEU A 31 -4.83 7.43 7.66
N GLU A 32 -4.48 8.19 6.62
CA GLU A 32 -5.24 8.20 5.37
C GLU A 32 -5.15 6.82 4.68
N THR A 33 -6.24 6.41 4.02
CA THR A 33 -6.32 5.12 3.32
C THR A 33 -5.19 4.92 2.31
N SER A 34 -4.82 5.96 1.56
CA SER A 34 -3.72 5.95 0.58
C SER A 34 -2.35 5.73 1.26
N THR A 35 -2.11 6.41 2.38
CA THR A 35 -0.87 6.30 3.16
C THR A 35 -0.75 4.92 3.77
N TRP A 36 -1.80 4.43 4.41
CA TRP A 36 -1.86 3.09 4.99
C TRP A 36 -1.67 2.01 3.92
N ALA A 37 -2.42 2.08 2.81
CA ALA A 37 -2.31 1.10 1.72
C ALA A 37 -0.90 1.07 1.12
N ARG A 38 -0.27 2.23 0.91
CA ARG A 38 1.13 2.31 0.46
C ARG A 38 2.08 1.61 1.44
N MET A 39 1.91 1.83 2.74
CA MET A 39 2.75 1.20 3.76
C MET A 39 2.62 -0.33 3.73
N GLU A 40 1.39 -0.85 3.67
CA GLU A 40 1.14 -2.29 3.63
C GLU A 40 1.67 -2.93 2.34
N LEU A 41 1.47 -2.29 1.19
CA LEU A 41 2.05 -2.75 -0.08
C LEU A 41 3.58 -2.84 -0.02
N LEU A 42 4.24 -1.84 0.58
CA LEU A 42 5.69 -1.86 0.76
C LEU A 42 6.15 -2.98 1.71
N LYS A 43 5.41 -3.26 2.79
CA LYS A 43 5.70 -4.39 3.70
C LYS A 43 5.60 -5.72 2.96
N LEU A 44 4.53 -5.91 2.17
CA LEU A 44 4.32 -7.11 1.36
C LEU A 44 5.45 -7.28 0.34
N ALA A 45 5.78 -6.25 -0.42
CA ALA A 45 6.85 -6.29 -1.42
C ALA A 45 8.20 -6.71 -0.80
N LYS A 46 8.56 -6.12 0.35
CA LYS A 46 9.79 -6.50 1.08
C LYS A 46 9.77 -7.96 1.53
N ARG A 47 8.63 -8.46 2.01
CA ARG A 47 8.49 -9.86 2.44
C ARG A 47 8.62 -10.82 1.26
N THR A 48 7.93 -10.55 0.16
CA THR A 48 7.98 -11.37 -1.06
C THR A 48 9.39 -11.38 -1.68
N ALA A 49 10.05 -10.22 -1.76
CA ALA A 49 11.43 -10.14 -2.28
C ALA A 49 12.40 -11.01 -1.46
N ARG A 50 12.28 -11.00 -0.12
CA ARG A 50 13.10 -11.84 0.76
C ARG A 50 12.84 -13.34 0.56
N GLN A 51 11.60 -13.73 0.22
CA GLN A 51 11.27 -15.13 -0.05
C GLN A 51 11.88 -15.61 -1.37
N LEU A 52 11.82 -14.77 -2.41
CA LEU A 52 12.42 -15.07 -3.72
C LEU A 52 13.94 -15.20 -3.66
N GLN A 53 14.61 -14.47 -2.76
CA GLN A 53 16.06 -14.57 -2.57
C GLN A 53 16.52 -15.83 -1.82
N LYS A 54 15.59 -16.56 -1.19
CA LYS A 54 15.87 -17.78 -0.42
C LYS A 54 15.52 -19.07 -1.17
N ALA A 55 14.83 -18.95 -2.30
CA ALA A 55 14.50 -20.05 -3.21
C ALA A 55 15.59 -20.19 -4.27
#